data_AF-A0A1I5PZE0-F1
#
_entry.id   AF-A0A1I5PZE0-F1
#
_cell.length_a   1.000
_cell.length_b   1.000
_cell.length_c   1.000
_cell.angle_alpha   90.00
_cell.angle_beta   90.00
_cell.angle_gamma   90.00
#
_symmetry.space_group_name_H-M   'P 1'
#
loop_
_entity.id
_entity.type
_entity.pdbx_description
1 polymer ?
#
loop_
_entity_poly.entity_id
_entity_poly.type
_entity_poly.pdbx_seq_one_letter_code
_entity_poly.pdbx_strand_id
1 'polypeptide(L)'
;MVPGIVPDLLLGLLALAAFDAVALLPVLLSSAVRRLGRRWPTGSLGANYLLATTAFATTHLTAIMAAVALHGGSLEQDVLRWVAGITLANALLWWLAVAVVLPMRGVWEPKTEGEYDGRIALTVGLVGYAVATGVALLVIVVVAIAFYAPW
;
A
#
# COMPACT_ATOMS: atom_id res chain seq x y z
N MET A 1 2.58 -29.74 5.99
CA MET A 1 2.40 -28.33 6.39
C MET A 1 3.42 -28.05 7.47
N VAL A 2 4.40 -27.17 7.22
CA VAL A 2 5.40 -26.84 8.23
C VAL A 2 4.72 -25.96 9.30
N PRO A 3 4.72 -26.34 10.58
CA PRO A 3 4.15 -25.51 11.64
C PRO A 3 4.88 -24.15 11.67
N GLY A 4 4.15 -23.03 11.60
CA GLY A 4 4.71 -21.67 11.71
C GLY A 4 4.42 -20.73 10.53
N ILE A 5 4.26 -21.24 9.31
CA ILE A 5 4.12 -20.41 8.10
C ILE A 5 2.86 -19.54 8.12
N VAL A 6 1.72 -20.07 8.56
CA VAL A 6 0.45 -19.33 8.56
C VAL A 6 0.43 -18.19 9.58
N PRO A 7 0.83 -18.40 10.86
CA PRO A 7 1.00 -17.30 11.81
C PRO A 7 1.93 -16.19 11.32
N ASP A 8 3.08 -16.56 10.72
CA ASP A 8 4.07 -15.58 10.26
C ASP A 8 3.55 -14.76 9.07
N LEU A 9 2.82 -15.39 8.14
CA LEU A 9 2.15 -14.70 7.04
C LEU A 9 1.06 -13.75 7.53
N LEU A 10 0.27 -14.15 8.53
CA LEU A 10 -0.77 -13.30 9.11
C LEU A 10 -0.17 -12.10 9.84
N LEU A 11 0.94 -12.30 10.56
CA LEU A 11 1.66 -11.23 11.22
C LEU A 11 2.31 -10.28 10.21
N GLY A 12 2.89 -10.81 9.14
CA GLY A 12 3.39 -10.03 8.02
C GLY A 12 2.30 -9.22 7.32
N LEU A 13 1.14 -9.81 7.06
CA LEU A 13 -0.03 -9.12 6.52
C LEU A 13 -0.51 -8.00 7.45
N LEU A 14 -0.58 -8.27 8.76
CA LEU A 14 -1.00 -7.28 9.75
C LEU A 14 -0.02 -6.09 9.80
N ALA A 15 1.29 -6.37 9.79
CA ALA A 15 2.32 -5.33 9.76
C ALA A 15 2.24 -4.49 8.47
N LEU A 16 2.07 -5.13 7.31
CA LEU A 16 1.86 -4.43 6.04
C LEU A 16 0.59 -3.57 6.08
N ALA A 17 -0.53 -4.15 6.51
CA ALA A 17 -1.80 -3.44 6.57
C ALA A 17 -1.74 -2.24 7.53
N ALA A 18 -1.04 -2.37 8.65
CA ALA A 18 -0.81 -1.25 9.58
C ALA A 18 0.07 -0.16 8.95
N PHE A 19 1.17 -0.54 8.30
CA PHE A 19 2.03 0.40 7.59
C PHE A 19 1.26 1.12 6.48
N ASP A 20 0.56 0.39 5.61
CA ASP A 20 -0.22 0.92 4.50
C ASP A 20 -1.33 1.83 5.02
N ALA A 21 -2.01 1.43 6.10
CA ALA A 21 -3.02 2.26 6.74
C ALA A 21 -2.44 3.55 7.29
N VAL A 22 -1.22 3.58 7.83
CA VAL A 22 -0.62 4.83 8.31
C VAL A 22 -0.11 5.67 7.14
N ALA A 23 0.60 5.07 6.20
CA ALA A 23 1.23 5.75 5.08
C ALA A 23 0.20 6.40 4.13
N LEU A 24 -0.99 5.80 4.00
CA LEU A 24 -2.07 6.32 3.15
C LEU A 24 -2.98 7.33 3.86
N LEU A 25 -2.92 7.49 5.19
CA LEU A 25 -3.79 8.43 5.92
C LEU A 25 -3.81 9.85 5.35
N PRO A 26 -2.68 10.44 4.92
CA PRO A 26 -2.66 11.80 4.40
C PRO A 26 -3.57 12.03 3.18
N VAL A 27 -3.91 10.99 2.40
CA VAL A 27 -4.84 11.14 1.27
C VAL A 27 -6.24 11.56 1.72
N LEU A 28 -6.61 11.22 2.96
CA LEU A 28 -7.87 11.62 3.57
C LEU A 28 -7.91 13.11 3.95
N LEU A 29 -6.82 13.86 3.79
CA LEU A 29 -6.88 15.33 3.91
C LEU A 29 -7.68 15.96 2.75
N SER A 30 -7.78 15.28 1.61
CA SER A 30 -8.61 15.69 0.48
C SER A 30 -10.09 15.43 0.72
N SER A 31 -10.93 16.45 0.51
CA SER A 31 -12.39 16.33 0.53
C SER A 31 -12.91 15.33 -0.50
N ALA A 32 -12.30 15.31 -1.69
CA ALA A 32 -12.71 14.45 -2.78
C ALA A 32 -12.49 12.96 -2.46
N VAL A 33 -11.37 12.64 -1.83
CA VAL A 33 -11.05 11.27 -1.39
C VAL A 33 -11.92 10.87 -0.19
N ARG A 34 -12.18 11.78 0.77
CA ARG A 34 -13.13 11.52 1.86
C ARG A 34 -14.55 11.29 1.35
N ARG A 35 -14.98 12.02 0.31
CA ARG A 35 -16.28 11.83 -0.34
C ARG A 35 -16.39 10.44 -0.96
N LEU A 36 -15.35 9.99 -1.68
CA LEU A 36 -15.28 8.62 -2.20
C LEU A 36 -15.42 7.61 -1.06
N GLY A 37 -14.56 7.71 -0.05
CA GLY A 37 -14.56 6.80 1.10
C GLY A 37 -15.86 6.83 1.90
N ARG A 38 -16.60 7.95 1.95
CA ARG A 38 -17.90 8.01 2.62
C ARG A 38 -19.02 7.34 1.83
N ARG A 39 -18.92 7.25 0.51
CA ARG A 39 -20.02 6.74 -0.34
C ARG A 39 -19.84 5.29 -0.75
N TRP A 40 -18.62 4.89 -1.09
CA TRP A 40 -18.37 3.60 -1.73
C TRP A 40 -17.16 2.89 -1.09
N PRO A 41 -17.20 1.56 -0.89
CA PRO A 41 -18.30 0.63 -1.22
C PRO A 41 -19.44 0.53 -0.18
N THR A 42 -19.19 0.78 1.10
CA THR A 42 -20.13 0.44 2.20
C THR A 42 -20.91 1.63 2.79
N GLY A 43 -20.73 2.85 2.26
CA GLY A 43 -21.33 4.05 2.85
C GLY A 43 -20.70 4.53 4.17
N SER A 44 -19.59 3.94 4.62
CA SER A 44 -18.86 4.35 5.82
C SER A 44 -17.38 4.61 5.53
N LEU A 45 -16.89 5.79 5.90
CA LEU A 45 -15.49 6.20 5.66
C LEU A 45 -14.50 5.24 6.32
N GLY A 46 -14.75 4.88 7.59
CA GLY A 46 -13.85 3.99 8.34
C GLY A 46 -13.82 2.58 7.74
N ALA A 47 -14.99 2.02 7.43
CA ALA A 47 -15.08 0.69 6.83
C ALA A 47 -14.44 0.65 5.44
N ASN A 48 -14.70 1.65 4.60
CA ASN A 48 -14.13 1.73 3.26
C ASN A 48 -12.61 1.99 3.29
N TYR A 49 -12.12 2.73 4.29
CA TYR A 49 -10.69 2.91 4.50
C TYR A 49 -10.01 1.59 4.87
N LEU A 50 -10.55 0.87 5.86
CA LEU A 50 -10.03 -0.44 6.27
C LEU A 50 -10.10 -1.46 5.15
N LEU A 51 -11.18 -1.48 4.37
CA LEU A 51 -11.31 -2.35 3.20
C LEU A 51 -10.25 -2.01 2.14
N ALA A 52 -10.05 -0.73 1.85
CA ALA A 52 -9.06 -0.29 0.87
C ALA A 52 -7.63 -0.63 1.30
N THR A 53 -7.26 -0.33 2.56
CA THR A 53 -5.91 -0.63 3.08
C THR A 53 -5.67 -2.12 3.19
N THR A 54 -6.67 -2.91 3.58
CA THR A 54 -6.58 -4.37 3.63
C THR A 54 -6.45 -4.98 2.23
N ALA A 55 -7.25 -4.50 1.27
CA ALA A 55 -7.15 -4.94 -0.13
C ALA A 55 -5.79 -4.58 -0.73
N PHE A 56 -5.29 -3.38 -0.42
CA PHE A 56 -3.96 -2.94 -0.80
C PHE A 56 -2.87 -3.84 -0.22
N ALA A 57 -2.89 -4.09 1.09
CA ALA A 57 -1.92 -4.96 1.76
C ALA A 57 -1.99 -6.42 1.25
N THR A 58 -3.19 -6.91 0.97
CA THR A 58 -3.40 -8.28 0.45
C THR A 58 -2.83 -8.42 -0.97
N THR A 59 -3.09 -7.45 -1.85
CA THR A 59 -2.51 -7.43 -3.21
C THR A 59 -1.00 -7.29 -3.18
N HIS A 60 -0.48 -6.46 -2.27
CA HIS A 60 0.94 -6.29 -2.03
C HIS A 60 1.61 -7.60 -1.56
N LEU A 61 1.09 -8.24 -0.52
CA LEU A 61 1.60 -9.51 -0.01
C LEU A 61 1.52 -10.62 -1.05
N THR A 62 0.40 -10.68 -1.80
CA THR A 62 0.22 -11.66 -2.87
C THR A 62 1.25 -11.48 -3.97
N ALA A 63 1.56 -10.25 -4.37
CA ALA A 63 2.58 -9.96 -5.38
C ALA A 63 3.97 -10.40 -4.92
N ILE A 64 4.32 -10.13 -3.65
CA ILE A 64 5.58 -10.60 -3.05
C ILE A 64 5.63 -12.13 -3.07
N MET A 65 4.60 -12.80 -2.55
CA MET A 65 4.58 -14.26 -2.43
C MET A 65 4.56 -14.97 -3.78
N ALA A 66 3.78 -14.47 -4.74
CA ALA A 66 3.69 -15.03 -6.08
C ALA A 66 5.07 -15.04 -6.75
N ALA A 67 5.81 -13.97 -6.61
CA ALA A 67 7.09 -13.87 -7.26
C ALA A 67 8.22 -14.57 -6.49
N VAL A 68 8.15 -14.68 -5.16
CA VAL A 68 8.99 -15.64 -4.40
C VAL A 68 8.77 -17.07 -4.90
N ALA A 69 7.50 -17.45 -5.12
CA ALA A 69 7.17 -18.78 -5.66
C ALA A 69 7.72 -18.99 -7.07
N LEU A 70 7.67 -17.97 -7.94
CA LEU A 70 8.23 -18.03 -9.30
C LEU A 70 9.75 -18.19 -9.33
N HIS A 71 10.47 -17.68 -8.33
CA HIS A 71 11.93 -17.82 -8.19
C HIS A 71 12.34 -19.05 -7.35
N GLY A 72 11.45 -20.04 -7.20
CA GLY A 72 11.77 -21.28 -6.49
C GLY A 72 12.04 -21.11 -4.99
N GLY A 73 11.53 -20.04 -4.37
CA GLY A 73 11.80 -19.72 -2.97
C GLY A 73 13.15 -19.03 -2.71
N SER A 74 13.89 -18.70 -3.77
CA SER A 74 15.13 -17.94 -3.70
C SER A 74 14.84 -16.44 -3.91
N LEU A 75 15.30 -15.62 -2.98
CA LEU A 75 15.36 -14.17 -3.12
C LEU A 75 16.84 -13.82 -3.39
N GLU A 76 17.17 -13.46 -4.63
CA GLU A 76 18.53 -13.10 -5.07
C GLU A 76 19.05 -11.80 -4.39
N GLN A 77 20.34 -11.46 -4.59
CA GLN A 77 21.06 -10.36 -3.92
C GLN A 77 20.39 -8.96 -3.94
N ASP A 78 19.38 -8.72 -4.78
CA ASP A 78 18.66 -7.45 -4.91
C ASP A 78 17.28 -7.43 -4.22
N VAL A 79 17.04 -8.27 -3.20
CA VAL A 79 15.76 -8.39 -2.46
C VAL A 79 15.12 -7.04 -2.12
N LEU A 80 15.89 -6.09 -1.60
CA LEU A 80 15.35 -4.79 -1.17
C LEU A 80 14.88 -3.93 -2.35
N ARG A 81 15.64 -3.92 -3.46
CA ARG A 81 15.25 -3.20 -4.68
C ARG A 81 14.01 -3.82 -5.30
N TRP A 82 13.95 -5.14 -5.25
CA TRP A 82 12.85 -5.91 -5.77
C TRP A 82 11.56 -5.70 -4.97
N VAL A 83 11.64 -5.80 -3.63
CA VAL A 83 10.52 -5.48 -2.72
C VAL A 83 10.05 -4.05 -2.97
N ALA A 84 10.98 -3.08 -2.99
CA ALA A 84 10.63 -1.69 -3.29
C ALA A 84 9.94 -1.53 -4.65
N GLY A 85 10.42 -2.24 -5.68
CA GLY A 85 9.82 -2.24 -7.02
C GLY A 85 8.37 -2.74 -7.02
N ILE A 86 8.10 -3.86 -6.36
CA ILE A 86 6.73 -4.40 -6.24
C ILE A 86 5.85 -3.50 -5.41
N THR A 87 6.35 -2.97 -4.29
CA THR A 87 5.60 -2.01 -3.45
C THR A 87 5.14 -0.80 -4.27
N LEU A 88 6.05 -0.20 -5.04
CA LEU A 88 5.74 0.97 -5.87
C LEU A 88 4.84 0.61 -7.06
N ALA A 89 5.03 -0.55 -7.68
CA ALA A 89 4.14 -1.03 -8.74
C ALA A 89 2.71 -1.26 -8.23
N ASN A 90 2.55 -1.87 -7.06
CA ASN A 90 1.26 -2.04 -6.41
C ASN A 90 0.60 -0.68 -6.11
N ALA A 91 1.38 0.26 -5.57
CA ALA A 91 0.91 1.62 -5.31
C ALA A 91 0.43 2.34 -6.58
N LEU A 92 1.19 2.22 -7.67
CA LEU A 92 0.83 2.79 -8.97
C LEU A 92 -0.43 2.14 -9.56
N LEU A 93 -0.59 0.82 -9.45
CA LEU A 93 -1.78 0.11 -9.92
C LEU A 93 -3.03 0.56 -9.17
N TRP A 94 -2.95 0.72 -7.85
CA TRP A 94 -4.05 1.27 -7.05
C TRP A 94 -4.33 2.73 -7.37
N TRP A 95 -3.29 3.54 -7.61
CA TRP A 95 -3.47 4.90 -8.09
C TRP A 95 -4.23 4.90 -9.43
N LEU A 96 -3.87 4.06 -10.40
CA LEU A 96 -4.59 3.94 -11.67
C LEU A 96 -6.04 3.49 -11.47
N ALA A 97 -6.27 2.49 -10.62
CA ALA A 97 -7.62 2.00 -10.32
C ALA A 97 -8.50 3.11 -9.75
N VAL A 98 -8.00 3.87 -8.77
CA VAL A 98 -8.80 4.90 -8.09
C VAL A 98 -8.86 6.19 -8.90
N ALA A 99 -7.73 6.71 -9.40
CA ALA A 99 -7.66 7.99 -10.09
C ALA A 99 -8.23 7.97 -11.52
N VAL A 100 -8.17 6.81 -12.19
CA VAL A 100 -8.57 6.67 -13.59
C VAL A 100 -9.80 5.78 -13.73
N VAL A 101 -9.75 4.54 -13.24
CA VAL A 101 -10.81 3.54 -13.51
C VAL A 101 -12.11 3.88 -12.79
N LEU A 102 -12.09 4.20 -11.49
CA LEU A 102 -13.33 4.55 -10.76
C LEU A 102 -14.06 5.76 -11.36
N PRO A 103 -13.36 6.84 -11.78
CA PRO A 103 -14.00 7.93 -12.51
C PRO A 103 -14.54 7.54 -13.88
N MET A 104 -13.80 6.76 -14.67
CA MET A 104 -14.29 6.26 -15.96
C MET A 104 -15.57 5.42 -15.82
N ARG A 105 -15.74 4.74 -14.69
CA ARG A 105 -16.93 3.94 -14.36
C ARG A 105 -18.06 4.77 -13.73
N GLY A 106 -17.89 6.08 -13.54
CA GLY A 106 -18.86 6.94 -12.88
C GLY A 106 -19.02 6.70 -11.37
N VAL A 107 -18.13 5.90 -10.76
CA VAL A 107 -18.19 5.58 -9.32
C VAL A 107 -17.68 6.76 -8.47
N TRP A 108 -16.74 7.53 -9.01
CA TRP A 108 -16.16 8.66 -8.32
C TRP A 108 -16.05 9.87 -9.24
N GLU A 109 -16.42 11.03 -8.71
CA GLU A 109 -16.17 12.32 -9.36
C GLU A 109 -14.96 12.98 -8.66
N PRO A 110 -13.77 12.99 -9.30
CA PRO A 110 -12.54 13.44 -8.65
C PRO A 110 -12.53 14.92 -8.28
N LYS A 111 -13.36 15.72 -8.96
CA LYS A 111 -13.44 17.15 -8.75
C LYS A 111 -14.89 17.61 -8.81
N THR A 112 -15.32 18.29 -7.76
CA THR A 112 -16.59 19.03 -7.71
C THR A 112 -16.29 20.51 -7.50
N GLU A 113 -17.27 21.37 -7.72
CA GLU A 113 -17.10 22.82 -7.55
C GLU A 113 -16.63 23.17 -6.14
N GLY A 114 -15.63 24.06 -6.04
CA GLY A 114 -15.02 24.47 -4.77
C GLY A 114 -14.07 23.45 -4.12
N GLU A 115 -13.87 22.26 -4.69
CA GLU A 115 -12.94 21.26 -4.18
C GLU A 115 -11.64 21.17 -5.00
N TYR A 116 -10.56 20.80 -4.32
CA TYR A 116 -9.31 20.44 -4.97
C TYR A 116 -9.44 19.08 -5.67
N ASP A 117 -8.77 18.91 -6.80
CA ASP A 117 -8.85 17.67 -7.58
C ASP A 117 -8.27 16.48 -6.79
N GLY A 118 -9.11 15.49 -6.55
CA GLY A 118 -8.77 14.27 -5.83
C GLY A 118 -7.66 13.46 -6.49
N ARG A 119 -7.49 13.53 -7.82
CA ARG A 119 -6.38 12.85 -8.52
C ARG A 119 -5.05 13.42 -8.08
N ILE A 120 -4.96 14.73 -7.90
CA ILE A 120 -3.71 15.36 -7.46
C ILE A 120 -3.41 14.96 -6.01
N ALA A 121 -4.44 14.92 -5.15
CA ALA A 121 -4.28 14.41 -3.79
C ALA A 121 -3.80 12.93 -3.76
N LEU A 122 -4.32 12.09 -4.64
CA LEU A 122 -3.85 10.70 -4.79
C LEU A 122 -2.42 10.63 -5.32
N THR A 123 -2.02 11.52 -6.23
CA THR A 123 -0.62 11.59 -6.72
C THR A 123 0.33 12.02 -5.60
N VAL A 124 -0.04 13.03 -4.81
CA VAL A 124 0.74 13.43 -3.62
C VAL A 124 0.81 12.27 -2.62
N GLY A 125 -0.30 11.55 -2.43
CA GLY A 125 -0.34 10.32 -1.63
C GLY A 125 0.61 9.24 -2.14
N LEU A 126 0.64 9.00 -3.45
CA LEU A 126 1.55 8.03 -4.08
C LEU A 126 3.01 8.39 -3.85
N VAL A 127 3.38 9.67 -4.02
CA VAL A 127 4.74 10.15 -3.75
C VAL A 127 5.08 10.04 -2.26
N GLY A 128 4.15 10.44 -1.38
CA GLY A 128 4.31 10.31 0.06
C GLY A 128 4.49 8.85 0.51
N TYR A 129 3.74 7.93 -0.10
CA TYR A 129 3.86 6.50 0.13
C TYR A 129 5.23 5.95 -0.33
N ALA A 130 5.73 6.41 -1.47
CA ALA A 130 7.08 6.06 -1.93
C ALA A 130 8.16 6.53 -0.95
N VAL A 131 8.04 7.76 -0.43
CA VAL A 131 8.94 8.28 0.61
C VAL A 131 8.85 7.45 1.90
N ALA A 132 7.62 7.17 2.38
CA ALA A 132 7.40 6.35 3.56
C ALA A 132 8.00 4.95 3.41
N THR A 133 7.89 4.35 2.22
CA THR A 133 8.50 3.06 1.89
C THR A 133 10.02 3.14 1.95
N GLY A 134 10.63 4.17 1.34
CA GLY A 134 12.08 4.38 1.41
C GLY A 134 12.59 4.54 2.85
N VAL A 135 11.87 5.29 3.68
CA VAL A 135 12.18 5.46 5.10
C VAL A 135 12.04 4.13 5.86
N ALA A 136 10.97 3.37 5.63
CA ALA A 136 10.79 2.06 6.28
C ALA A 136 11.91 1.08 5.93
N LEU A 137 12.31 1.01 4.65
CA LEU A 137 13.44 0.18 4.20
C LEU A 137 14.75 0.62 4.86
N LEU A 138 15.00 1.94 4.94
CA LEU A 138 16.18 2.46 5.63
C LEU A 138 16.20 2.07 7.11
N VAL A 139 15.06 2.19 7.81
CA VAL A 139 14.93 1.78 9.21
C VAL A 139 15.20 0.28 9.36
N ILE A 140 14.66 -0.56 8.47
CA ILE A 140 14.94 -2.00 8.48
C ILE A 140 16.44 -2.27 8.33
N VAL A 141 17.11 -1.60 7.40
CA VAL A 141 18.57 -1.74 7.21
C VAL A 141 19.34 -1.29 8.46
N VAL A 142 18.99 -0.14 9.05
CA VAL A 142 19.63 0.36 10.28
C VAL A 142 19.45 -0.60 11.44
N VAL A 143 18.24 -1.11 11.64
CA VAL A 143 17.94 -2.10 12.69
C VAL A 143 18.69 -3.40 12.43
N ALA A 144 18.69 -3.90 11.19
CA ALA A 144 19.43 -5.11 10.84
C ALA A 144 20.94 -4.96 11.13
N ILE A 145 21.52 -3.82 10.77
CA ILE A 145 22.90 -3.49 11.12
C ILE A 145 23.05 -3.47 12.64
N ALA A 146 22.22 -2.72 13.37
CA ALA A 146 22.29 -2.52 14.81
C ALA A 146 22.01 -3.75 15.69
N PHE A 147 21.51 -4.85 15.15
CA PHE A 147 21.35 -6.13 15.87
C PHE A 147 22.21 -7.28 15.34
N TYR A 148 22.65 -7.24 14.08
CA TYR A 148 23.30 -8.39 13.44
C TYR A 148 24.66 -8.09 12.82
N ALA A 149 25.12 -6.83 12.79
CA ALA A 149 26.48 -6.57 12.34
C ALA A 149 27.49 -7.09 13.40
N PRO A 150 28.57 -7.77 12.96
CA PRO A 150 29.61 -8.22 13.86
C PRO A 150 30.44 -7.01 14.27
N TRP A 151 30.07 -6.35 15.37
CA TRP A 151 30.99 -5.53 16.16
C TRP A 151 31.69 -6.38 17.21
#